data_AF-A0A2J6Q4S6-F1
#
_entry.id   AF-A0A2J6Q4S6-F1
#
_cell.length_a   1.000
_cell.length_b   1.000
_cell.length_c   1.000
_cell.angle_alpha   90.00
_cell.angle_beta   90.00
_cell.angle_gamma   90.00
#
_symmetry.space_group_name_H-M   'P 1'
#
loop_
_entity.id
_entity.type
_entity.pdbx_description
1 polymer ?
#
loop_
_entity_poly.entity_id
_entity_poly.type
_entity_poly.pdbx_seq_one_letter_code
_entity_poly.pdbx_strand_id
1 'polypeptide(L)' 'RFQRAVAAACVNRTFFISKSGYMGMGPKGLTVGDLICLVLGCEVPLLLRKNGDHYLLVGECFVWGLMDGEAMRMKR' A
#
# COMPACT_ATOMS: atom_id res chain seq x y z
N ARG A 1 7.88 -24.72 5.61
CA ARG A 1 7.08 -24.19 4.48
C ARG A 1 6.48 -22.81 4.79
N PHE A 2 5.73 -22.68 5.89
CA PHE A 2 5.11 -21.41 6.31
C PHE A 2 6.13 -20.27 6.52
N GLN A 3 7.19 -20.47 7.30
CA GLN A 3 8.22 -19.44 7.56
C GLN A 3 8.86 -18.89 6.27
N ARG A 4 9.08 -19.74 5.26
CA ARG A 4 9.63 -19.31 3.97
C ARG A 4 8.65 -18.44 3.18
N ALA A 5 7.37 -18.79 3.20
CA ALA A 5 6.33 -17.98 2.55
C ALA A 5 6.17 -16.61 3.23
N VAL A 6 6.18 -16.59 4.57
CA VAL A 6 6.14 -15.33 5.33
C VAL A 6 7.37 -14.47 5.03
N ALA A 7 8.57 -15.07 5.04
CA ALA A 7 9.78 -14.33 4.68
C ALA A 7 9.69 -13.78 3.25
N ALA A 8 9.28 -14.58 2.26
CA ALA A 8 9.16 -14.14 0.88
C ALA A 8 8.16 -12.97 0.71
N ALA A 9 7.03 -13.01 1.42
CA ALA A 9 6.02 -11.95 1.38
C ALA A 9 6.48 -10.65 2.05
N CYS A 10 7.38 -10.73 3.04
CA CYS A 10 7.80 -9.59 3.85
C CYS A 10 9.20 -9.05 3.50
N VAL A 11 10.03 -9.78 2.75
CA VAL A 11 11.37 -9.34 2.36
C VAL A 11 11.28 -8.06 1.52
N ASN A 12 12.13 -7.07 1.84
CA ASN A 12 12.14 -5.73 1.22
C ASN A 12 10.80 -4.98 1.29
N ARG A 13 9.94 -5.36 2.24
CA ARG A 13 8.72 -4.63 2.57
C ARG A 13 8.85 -3.98 3.94
N THR A 14 8.13 -2.87 4.12
CA THR A 14 8.05 -2.12 5.37
C THR A 14 6.60 -2.12 5.83
N PHE A 15 6.38 -2.52 7.08
CA PHE A 15 5.07 -2.40 7.73
C PHE A 15 4.74 -0.93 7.99
N PHE A 16 3.50 -0.53 7.80
CA PHE A 16 3.06 0.83 8.09
C PHE A 16 1.66 0.87 8.67
N ILE A 17 1.36 1.98 9.36
CA ILE A 17 0.03 2.39 9.75
C ILE A 17 -0.21 3.79 9.16
N SER A 18 -1.26 3.93 8.37
CA SER A 18 -1.67 5.19 7.77
C SER A 18 -2.30 6.12 8.81
N LYS A 19 -2.36 7.41 8.49
CA LYS A 19 -3.02 8.41 9.36
C LYS A 19 -4.50 8.08 9.64
N SER A 20 -5.17 7.41 8.71
CA SER A 20 -6.57 6.99 8.85
C SER A 20 -6.74 5.64 9.57
N GLY A 21 -5.67 5.08 10.12
CA GLY A 21 -5.70 3.83 10.89
C GLY A 21 -5.59 2.55 10.07
N TYR A 22 -5.55 2.62 8.74
CA TYR A 22 -5.27 1.43 7.91
C TYR A 22 -3.84 0.95 8.13
N MET A 23 -3.67 -0.38 8.23
CA MET A 23 -2.37 -1.03 8.34
C MET A 23 -2.02 -1.77 7.06
N GLY A 24 -0.73 -1.90 6.77
CA GLY A 24 -0.29 -2.50 5.52
C GLY A 24 1.20 -2.80 5.43
N MET A 25 1.59 -3.29 4.25
CA MET A 25 2.96 -3.61 3.88
C MET A 25 3.28 -2.91 2.56
N GLY A 26 4.26 -2.00 2.57
CA GLY A 26 4.72 -1.25 1.39
C GLY A 26 6.16 -1.58 1.04
N PRO A 27 6.74 -0.96 -0.01
CA PRO A 27 8.14 -1.14 -0.37
C PRO A 27 9.06 -0.53 0.68
N LYS A 28 10.31 -1.02 0.74
CA LYS A 28 11.34 -0.57 1.71
C LYS A 28 11.53 0.95 1.79
N GLY A 29 11.34 1.66 0.66
CA GLY A 29 11.53 3.12 0.54
C GLY A 29 10.30 3.98 0.88
N LEU A 30 9.23 3.39 1.42
CA LEU A 30 8.07 4.17 1.85
C LEU A 30 8.44 5.12 3.00
N THR A 31 7.81 6.29 3.03
CA THR A 31 8.04 7.32 4.05
C THR A 31 6.74 7.98 4.48
N VAL A 32 6.74 8.60 5.66
CA VAL A 32 5.63 9.46 6.10
C VAL A 32 5.39 10.55 5.06
N GLY A 33 4.13 10.71 4.65
CA GLY A 33 3.73 11.62 3.58
C GLY A 33 3.40 10.93 2.24
N ASP A 34 3.77 9.66 2.08
CA ASP A 34 3.29 8.83 0.97
C ASP A 34 1.77 8.63 1.08
N LEU A 35 1.10 8.71 -0.07
CA LEU A 35 -0.34 8.57 -0.18
C LEU A 35 -0.70 7.16 -0.63
N ILE A 36 -1.66 6.55 0.06
CA ILE A 36 -2.29 5.29 -0.39
C ILE A 36 -3.38 5.67 -1.39
N CYS A 37 -3.26 5.19 -2.62
CA CYS A 37 -4.17 5.51 -3.70
C CYS A 37 -4.76 4.24 -4.30
N LEU A 38 -6.10 4.17 -4.36
CA LEU A 38 -6.80 3.23 -5.21
C LEU A 38 -6.87 3.83 -6.63
N VAL A 39 -6.06 3.30 -7.54
CA VAL A 39 -6.07 3.70 -8.94
C VAL A 39 -6.99 2.77 -9.72
N LEU A 40 -7.98 3.34 -10.41
CA LEU A 40 -8.91 2.55 -11.22
C LEU A 40 -8.15 1.79 -12.30
N GLY A 41 -8.41 0.49 -12.40
CA GLY A 41 -7.71 -0.42 -13.31
C GLY A 41 -6.48 -1.10 -12.70
N CYS A 42 -6.02 -0.71 -11.51
CA CYS A 42 -5.02 -1.46 -10.75
C CYS A 42 -5.71 -2.44 -9.79
N GLU A 43 -5.16 -3.65 -9.68
CA GLU A 43 -5.68 -4.70 -8.79
C GLU A 43 -5.30 -4.47 -7.31
N VAL A 44 -4.28 -3.64 -7.07
CA VAL A 44 -3.72 -3.39 -5.74
C VAL A 44 -3.59 -1.89 -5.46
N PRO A 45 -3.67 -1.45 -4.19
CA PRO A 45 -3.35 -0.09 -3.82
C PRO A 45 -1.91 0.29 -4.18
N LEU A 46 -1.71 1.56 -4.58
CA LEU A 46 -0.39 2.11 -4.91
C LEU A 46 0.00 3.20 -3.90
N LEU A 47 1.28 3.27 -3.59
CA LEU A 47 1.87 4.38 -2.85
C LEU A 47 2.39 5.43 -3.82
N LEU A 48 1.86 6.64 -3.69
CA LEU A 48 2.25 7.81 -4.48
C LEU A 48 2.90 8.87 -3.59
N ARG A 49 3.99 9.46 -4.06
CA ARG A 49 4.68 10.57 -3.37
C ARG A 49 4.54 11.85 -4.18
N LYS A 50 4.04 12.92 -3.55
CA LYS A 50 3.96 14.23 -4.21
C LYS A 50 5.37 14.75 -4.51
N ASN A 51 5.60 15.20 -5.74
CA ASN A 51 6.83 15.82 -6.19
C ASN A 51 6.50 17.02 -7.09
N GLY A 52 6.41 18.22 -6.50
CA GLY A 52 5.97 19.42 -7.22
C GLY A 52 4.52 19.32 -7.71
N ASP A 53 4.34 19.35 -9.03
CA ASP A 53 3.08 19.30 -9.76
C ASP A 53 2.64 17.89 -10.16
N HIS A 54 3.48 16.88 -9.91
CA HIS A 54 3.21 15.48 -10.24
C HIS A 54 3.40 14.57 -9.04
N TYR A 55 3.14 13.28 -9.26
CA TYR A 55 3.31 12.23 -8.27
C TYR A 55 4.26 11.16 -8.78
N LEU A 56 5.17 10.72 -7.91
CA LEU A 56 6.05 9.60 -8.17
C LEU A 56 5.37 8.32 -7.67
N LEU A 57 5.42 7.26 -8.48
CA LEU A 57 5.04 5.92 -8.06
C LEU A 57 6.14 5.36 -7.15
N VAL A 58 5.85 5.21 -5.86
CA VAL A 58 6.76 4.59 -4.89
C VAL A 58 6.71 3.07 -5.02
N GLY A 59 5.52 2.52 -5.26
CA GLY A 59 5.30 1.10 -5.53
C GLY A 59 3.94 0.61 -5.08
N GLU A 60 3.67 -0.67 -5.31
CA GLU A 60 2.48 -1.36 -4.81
C GLU A 60 2.53 -1.58 -3.29
N CYS A 61 1.37 -1.61 -2.65
CA CYS A 61 1.26 -1.97 -1.25
C CYS A 61 0.08 -2.89 -0.96
N PHE A 62 0.26 -3.74 0.04
CA PHE A 62 -0.84 -4.45 0.67
C PHE A 62 -1.45 -3.54 1.72
N VAL A 63 -2.77 -3.39 1.73
CA VAL A 63 -3.48 -2.64 2.76
C VAL A 63 -4.67 -3.43 3.26
N TRP A 64 -4.64 -3.77 4.54
CA TRP A 64 -5.72 -4.51 5.18
C TRP A 64 -7.00 -3.69 5.14
N GLY A 65 -8.10 -4.29 4.68
CA GLY A 65 -9.40 -3.62 4.59
C GLY A 65 -9.65 -2.88 3.27
N LEU A 66 -8.65 -2.78 2.37
CA LEU A 66 -8.79 -2.06 1.09
C LEU A 66 -8.56 -2.94 -0.15
N MET A 67 -8.30 -4.23 0.05
CA MET A 67 -8.05 -5.19 -1.05
C MET A 67 -9.29 -6.05 -1.28
N ASP A 68 -9.24 -6.97 -2.24
CA ASP A 68 -10.35 -7.90 -2.58
C ASP A 68 -11.70 -7.20 -2.79
N GLY A 69 -11.68 -6.00 -3.37
CA GLY A 69 -12.87 -5.19 -3.63
C GLY A 69 -13.52 -4.55 -2.40
N GLU A 70 -12.93 -4.71 -1.20
CA GLU A 70 -13.42 -4.10 0.03
C GLU A 70 -13.48 -2.58 -0.07
N ALA A 71 -12.46 -1.95 -0.67
CA ALA A 71 -12.42 -0.52 -0.91
C ALA A 71 -13.62 -0.01 -1.73
N MET A 72 -14.10 -0.79 -2.70
CA MET A 72 -15.24 -0.39 -3.55
C MET A 72 -16.59 -0.55 -2.85
N ARG A 73 -16.64 -1.33 -1.77
CA ARG A 73 -17.84 -1.55 -0.96
C ARG A 73 -17.96 -0.54 0.19
N MET A 74 -16.91 0.23 0.47
CA MET A 74 -16.96 1.29 1.48
C MET A 74 -17.93 2.38 1.02
N LYS A 75 -18.94 2.66 1.84
CA LYS A 75 -19.83 3.80 1.62
C LYS A 75 -19.04 5.08 1.87
N ARG A 76 -19.15 6.02 0.93
CA ARG A 76 -18.64 7.39 1.09
C ARG A 76 -19.33 8.12 2.24
#